data_AF-A0A7W6US17-F1
#
_entry.id   AF-A0A7W6US17-F1
#
_cell.length_a   1.000
_cell.length_b   1.000
_cell.length_c   1.000
_cell.angle_alpha   90.00
_cell.angle_beta   90.00
_cell.angle_gamma   90.00
#
_symmetry.space_group_name_H-M   'P 1'
#
loop_
_entity.id
_entity.type
_entity.pdbx_description
1 polymer ?
#
loop_
_entity_poly.entity_id
_entity_poly.type
_entity_poly.pdbx_seq_one_letter_code
_entity_poly.pdbx_strand_id
1 'polypeptide(L)'
;MEEKTNIIKDLSIEEREEILVDIARTLEDTAREAFVEGNTQFAALSNNMAEAIRVNADELARDDPENAELVFQQATAMISQFEAVHPYRMVSMAVH
;
A
#
# COMPACT_ATOMS: atom_id res chain seq x y z
N MET A 1 -10.54 -2.18 22.93
CA MET A 1 -9.13 -2.06 22.52
C MET A 1 -9.02 -0.68 21.92
N GLU A 2 -8.26 0.24 22.53
CA GLU A 2 -8.13 1.59 22.00
C GLU A 2 -7.43 1.50 20.64
N GLU A 3 -8.18 1.70 19.57
CA GLU A 3 -7.62 2.02 18.26
C GLU A 3 -6.94 3.38 18.39
N LYS A 4 -5.67 3.36 18.80
CA LYS A 4 -4.74 4.39 18.35
C LYS A 4 -4.57 4.16 16.87
N THR A 5 -5.52 4.66 16.08
CA THR A 5 -5.27 4.94 14.67
C THR A 5 -4.20 6.02 14.65
N ASN A 6 -2.93 5.59 14.73
CA ASN A 6 -1.82 6.48 14.45
C ASN A 6 -1.98 6.88 12.98
N ILE A 7 -2.49 8.08 12.76
CA ILE A 7 -2.64 8.69 11.44
C ILE A 7 -1.21 8.88 10.96
N ILE A 8 -0.84 8.36 9.78
CA ILE A 8 0.56 8.35 9.33
C ILE A 8 1.11 9.77 9.23
N LYS A 9 0.25 10.77 8.98
CA LYS A 9 0.61 12.20 8.98
C LYS A 9 1.27 12.70 10.27
N ASP A 10 0.99 12.06 11.40
CA ASP A 10 1.52 12.44 12.72
C ASP A 10 2.86 11.76 13.04
N LEU A 11 3.35 10.87 12.15
CA LEU A 11 4.63 10.17 12.29
C LEU A 11 5.81 11.02 11.79
N SER A 12 7.02 10.61 12.16
CA SER A 12 8.23 11.21 11.62
C SER A 12 8.31 11.05 10.10
N ILE A 13 9.14 11.87 9.44
CA ILE A 13 9.34 11.80 7.99
C ILE A 13 9.84 10.40 7.59
N GLU A 14 10.83 9.87 8.33
CA GLU A 14 11.41 8.54 8.08
C GLU A 14 10.36 7.43 8.20
N GLU A 15 9.55 7.44 9.26
CA GLU A 15 8.47 6.45 9.45
C GLU A 15 7.38 6.55 8.38
N ARG A 16 7.04 7.78 7.93
CA ARG A 16 6.06 7.96 6.85
C ARG A 16 6.58 7.42 5.53
N GLU A 17 7.82 7.72 5.19
CA GLU A 17 8.44 7.24 3.96
C GLU A 17 8.49 5.71 3.95
N GLU A 18 8.92 5.09 5.06
CA GLU A 18 8.97 3.63 5.22
C GLU A 18 7.59 3.00 5.00
N ILE A 19 6.54 3.53 5.64
CA ILE A 19 5.16 3.04 5.47
C ILE A 19 4.67 3.17 4.03
N LEU A 20 4.96 4.29 3.36
CA LEU A 20 4.60 4.48 1.94
C LEU A 20 5.34 3.50 1.03
N VAL A 21 6.62 3.23 1.29
CA VAL A 21 7.39 2.23 0.55
C VAL A 21 6.82 0.82 0.76
N ASP A 22 6.45 0.48 2.00
CA ASP A 22 5.91 -0.84 2.34
C ASP A 22 4.51 -1.09 1.77
N ILE A 23 3.63 -0.08 1.78
CA ILE A 23 2.31 -0.23 1.16
C ILE A 23 2.44 -0.37 -0.36
N ALA A 24 3.40 0.32 -0.99
CA ALA A 24 3.68 0.16 -2.41
C ALA A 24 4.23 -1.24 -2.75
N ARG A 25 5.06 -1.84 -1.89
CA ARG A 25 5.47 -3.25 -2.04
C ARG A 25 4.29 -4.20 -1.96
N THR A 26 3.40 -3.99 -0.99
CA THR A 26 2.20 -4.82 -0.82
C THR A 26 1.24 -4.71 -2.01
N LEU A 27 1.10 -3.52 -2.61
CA LEU A 27 0.34 -3.31 -3.84
C LEU A 27 0.92 -4.07 -5.04
N GLU A 28 2.25 -4.14 -5.19
CA GLU A 28 2.88 -4.94 -6.25
C GLU A 28 2.66 -6.44 -6.07
N ASP A 29 2.76 -6.93 -4.83
CA ASP A 29 2.47 -8.34 -4.54
C ASP A 29 1.01 -8.67 -4.84
N THR A 30 0.10 -7.79 -4.41
CA THR A 30 -1.33 -7.86 -4.71
C THR A 30 -1.60 -7.81 -6.22
N ALA A 31 -0.88 -6.97 -6.97
CA ALA A 31 -0.97 -6.90 -8.43
C ALA A 31 -0.51 -8.19 -9.10
N ARG A 32 0.57 -8.80 -8.59
CA ARG A 32 1.10 -10.07 -9.09
C ARG A 32 0.13 -11.22 -8.84
N GLU A 33 -0.46 -11.30 -7.66
CA GLU A 33 -1.52 -12.27 -7.34
C GLU A 33 -2.71 -12.10 -8.31
N ALA A 34 -3.20 -10.87 -8.45
CA ALA A 34 -4.31 -10.56 -9.35
C ALA A 34 -4.02 -10.95 -10.80
N PHE A 35 -2.79 -10.72 -11.27
CA PHE A 35 -2.37 -11.10 -12.61
C PHE A 35 -2.38 -12.61 -12.81
N VAL A 36 -1.85 -13.38 -11.84
CA VAL A 36 -1.84 -14.85 -11.88
C VAL A 36 -3.26 -15.41 -11.90
N GLU A 37 -4.20 -14.77 -11.22
CA GLU A 37 -5.62 -15.15 -11.19
C GLU A 37 -6.41 -14.66 -12.43
N GLY A 38 -5.76 -13.96 -13.36
CA GLY A 38 -6.37 -13.45 -14.59
C GLY A 38 -7.10 -12.12 -14.45
N ASN A 39 -7.08 -11.49 -13.26
CA ASN A 39 -7.60 -10.16 -13.01
C ASN A 39 -6.61 -9.07 -13.47
N THR A 40 -6.36 -9.04 -14.78
CA THR A 40 -5.36 -8.17 -15.42
C THR A 40 -5.62 -6.67 -15.23
N GLN A 41 -6.89 -6.26 -15.16
CA GLN A 41 -7.26 -4.86 -14.92
C GLN A 41 -6.88 -4.42 -13.51
N PHE A 42 -7.20 -5.22 -12.49
CA PHE A 42 -6.84 -4.92 -11.11
C PHE A 42 -5.32 -4.95 -10.91
N ALA A 43 -4.64 -5.90 -11.54
CA ALA A 43 -3.18 -5.96 -11.54
C ALA A 43 -2.54 -4.66 -12.08
N ALA A 44 -3.01 -4.17 -13.23
CA ALA A 44 -2.50 -2.92 -13.80
C ALA A 44 -2.78 -1.70 -12.90
N LEU A 45 -3.97 -1.61 -12.32
CA LEU A 45 -4.33 -0.53 -11.40
C LEU A 45 -3.45 -0.53 -10.14
N SER A 46 -3.26 -1.69 -9.53
CA SER A 46 -2.45 -1.84 -8.31
C SER A 46 -0.97 -1.55 -8.57
N ASN A 47 -0.41 -1.99 -9.71
CA ASN A 47 0.97 -1.64 -10.10
C ASN A 47 1.15 -0.14 -10.34
N ASN A 48 0.22 0.50 -11.05
CA ASN A 48 0.30 1.94 -11.30
C ASN A 48 0.25 2.74 -9.99
N MET A 49 -0.58 2.31 -9.03
CA MET A 49 -0.63 2.93 -7.71
C MET A 49 0.69 2.71 -6.95
N ALA A 50 1.24 1.50 -6.97
CA ALA A 50 2.53 1.21 -6.32
C ALA A 50 3.68 2.06 -6.88
N GLU A 51 3.77 2.18 -8.21
CA GLU A 51 4.78 2.99 -8.89
C GLU A 51 4.63 4.47 -8.52
N ALA A 52 3.41 5.00 -8.56
CA ALA A 52 3.13 6.38 -8.18
C ALA A 52 3.54 6.67 -6.73
N ILE A 53 3.25 5.76 -5.80
CA ILE A 53 3.65 5.91 -4.40
C ILE A 53 5.18 5.92 -4.27
N ARG A 54 5.88 4.97 -4.88
CA ARG A 54 7.35 4.89 -4.78
C ARG A 54 8.06 6.11 -5.32
N VAL A 55 7.60 6.61 -6.47
CA VAL A 55 8.21 7.79 -7.10
C VAL A 55 8.07 9.03 -6.22
N ASN A 56 7.00 9.14 -5.43
CA ASN A 56 6.69 10.32 -4.64
C ASN A 56 6.86 10.10 -3.11
N ALA A 57 7.42 8.96 -2.66
CA ALA A 57 7.41 8.59 -1.24
C ALA A 57 8.15 9.61 -0.36
N ASP A 58 9.36 10.03 -0.76
CA ASP A 58 10.15 11.06 -0.06
C ASP A 58 9.42 12.41 -0.02
N GLU A 59 8.86 12.86 -1.16
CA GLU A 59 8.12 14.12 -1.26
C GLU A 59 6.85 14.12 -0.40
N LEU A 60 6.03 13.05 -0.48
CA LEU A 60 4.83 12.90 0.34
C LEU A 60 5.17 12.82 1.83
N ALA A 61 6.23 12.10 2.19
CA ALA A 61 6.67 11.99 3.58
C ALA A 61 7.24 13.30 4.14
N ARG A 62 7.83 14.15 3.31
CA ARG A 62 8.47 15.39 3.78
C ARG A 62 7.54 16.59 3.71
N ASP A 63 6.92 16.79 2.55
CA ASP A 63 6.33 18.06 2.15
C ASP A 63 4.79 18.03 2.16
N ASP A 64 4.17 16.85 2.11
CA ASP A 64 2.70 16.70 2.06
C ASP A 64 2.14 15.54 2.93
N PRO A 65 2.18 15.68 4.28
CA PRO A 65 1.66 14.68 5.22
C PRO A 65 0.20 14.31 4.99
N GLU A 66 -0.62 15.29 4.60
CA GLU A 66 -2.04 15.11 4.37
C GLU A 66 -2.30 14.22 3.15
N ASN A 67 -1.61 14.47 2.03
CA ASN A 67 -1.72 13.60 0.87
C ASN A 67 -1.04 12.25 1.08
N ALA A 68 0.04 12.17 1.87
CA ALA A 68 0.60 10.88 2.28
C ALA A 68 -0.48 10.00 2.94
N GLU A 69 -1.23 10.55 3.90
CA GLU A 69 -2.33 9.85 4.57
C GLU A 69 -3.42 9.40 3.60
N LEU A 70 -3.87 10.28 2.70
CA LEU A 70 -4.92 9.94 1.74
C LEU A 70 -4.48 8.82 0.79
N VAL A 71 -3.24 8.89 0.30
CA VAL A 71 -2.66 7.88 -0.58
C VAL A 71 -2.53 6.54 0.15
N PHE A 72 -2.06 6.56 1.40
CA PHE A 72 -1.96 5.36 2.24
C PHE A 72 -3.34 4.71 2.48
N GLN A 73 -4.36 5.51 2.81
CA GLN A 73 -5.73 5.02 2.99
C GLN A 73 -6.29 4.42 1.70
N GLN A 74 -6.06 5.08 0.56
CA GLN A 74 -6.52 4.58 -0.74
C GLN A 74 -5.84 3.25 -1.10
N ALA A 75 -4.53 3.15 -0.92
CA ALA A 75 -3.77 1.93 -1.15
C ALA A 75 -4.25 0.79 -0.25
N THR A 76 -4.42 1.06 1.05
CA THR A 76 -4.97 0.10 2.02
C THR A 76 -6.36 -0.37 1.61
N ALA A 77 -7.25 0.54 1.20
CA ALA A 77 -8.58 0.19 0.74
C ALA A 77 -8.57 -0.68 -0.53
N MET A 78 -7.64 -0.45 -1.47
CA MET A 78 -7.47 -1.30 -2.65
C MET A 78 -7.03 -2.71 -2.27
N ILE A 79 -6.06 -2.83 -1.36
CA ILE A 79 -5.57 -4.13 -0.85
C ILE A 79 -6.70 -4.88 -0.14
N SER A 80 -7.42 -4.23 0.78
CA SER A 80 -8.53 -4.86 1.50
C SER A 80 -9.67 -5.29 0.59
N GLN A 81 -9.96 -4.55 -0.48
CA GLN A 81 -10.96 -4.97 -1.48
C GLN A 81 -10.56 -6.25 -2.19
N PHE A 82 -9.27 -6.42 -2.50
CA PHE A 82 -8.75 -7.65 -3.08
C PHE A 82 -8.80 -8.82 -2.09
N GLU A 83 -8.41 -8.60 -0.84
CA GLU A 83 -8.47 -9.64 0.21
C GLU A 83 -9.88 -10.14 0.47
N ALA A 84 -10.86 -9.23 0.48
CA ALA A 84 -12.25 -9.57 0.77
C ALA A 84 -12.84 -10.56 -0.24
N VAL A 85 -12.35 -10.56 -1.48
CA VAL A 85 -12.76 -11.51 -2.51
C VAL A 85 -11.84 -12.74 -2.59
N HIS A 86 -10.65 -12.72 -1.96
CA HIS A 86 -9.62 -13.77 -2.08
C HIS A 86 -9.08 -14.18 -0.68
N PRO A 87 -9.88 -14.88 0.14
CA PRO A 87 -9.56 -15.16 1.56
C PRO A 87 -8.44 -16.19 1.80
N TYR A 88 -7.86 -16.78 0.75
CA TYR A 88 -6.76 -17.75 0.84
C TYR A 88 -5.53 -17.25 0.08
N ARG A 89 -4.90 -16.16 0.55
CA ARG A 89 -3.63 -15.70 -0.02
C ARG A 89 -2.51 -16.71 0.22
N MET A 90 -1.62 -16.84 -0.76
CA MET A 90 -0.29 -17.42 -0.53
C MET A 90 0.54 -16.41 0.27
N VAL A 91 0.42 -16.44 1.59
CA VAL A 91 1.30 -15.66 2.48
C VAL A 91 2.73 -16.17 2.28
N SER A 92 3.52 -15.48 1.46
CA SER A 92 4.96 -15.70 1.40
C SER A 92 5.56 -15.16 2.71
N MET A 93 5.71 -16.03 3.71
CA MET A 93 6.44 -15.74 4.95
C MET A 93 7.95 -15.60 4.66
N ALA A 94 8.34 -14.61 3.88
CA ALA A 94 9.73 -14.17 3.83
C ALA A 94 9.97 -13.27 5.05
N VAL A 95 10.21 -13.91 6.20
CA VAL A 95 10.83 -13.25 7.36
C VAL A 95 12.29 -13.02 6.97
N HIS A 96 12.72 -11.75 6.89
CA HIS A 96 14.13 -11.40 6.74
C HIS A 96 14.71 -10.97 8.09
#